data_AF-A0A5R9AK61-F1
#
_entry.id   AF-A0A5R9AK61-F1
#
_cell.length_a   1.000
_cell.length_b   1.000
_cell.length_c   1.000
_cell.angle_alpha   90.00
_cell.angle_beta   90.00
_cell.angle_gamma   90.00
#
_symmetry.space_group_name_H-M   'P 1'
#
loop_
_entity.id
_entity.type
_entity.pdbx_description
1 polymer ?
#
loop_
_entity_poly.entity_id
_entity_poly.type
_entity_poly.pdbx_seq_one_letter_code
_entity_poly.pdbx_strand_id
1 'polypeptide(L)' 'MQDGTIRILQNGKLGFFKNHLFASPSAAAAVIVGYSINGRRTWKDKNGRTLSEIEKVKIK' A
#
# COMPACT_ATOMS: atom_id res chain seq x y z
N MET A 1 -12.13 -19.61 -13.80
CA MET A 1 -11.72 -18.20 -13.96
C MET A 1 -10.74 -17.89 -12.83
N GLN A 2 -9.52 -17.44 -13.11
CA GLN A 2 -8.54 -17.20 -12.04
C GLN A 2 -8.85 -15.86 -11.36
N ASP A 3 -9.55 -15.94 -10.23
CA ASP A 3 -10.03 -14.81 -9.42
C ASP A 3 -8.92 -14.25 -8.50
N GLY A 4 -7.76 -13.98 -9.09
CA GLY A 4 -6.56 -13.51 -8.40
C GLY A 4 -6.57 -12.00 -8.15
N THR A 5 -6.10 -11.60 -6.96
CA THR A 5 -5.93 -10.19 -6.58
C THR A 5 -4.78 -9.49 -7.32
N ILE A 6 -3.75 -10.26 -7.70
CA ILE A 6 -2.54 -9.78 -8.40
C ILE A 6 -2.46 -10.47 -9.77
N ARG A 7 -2.07 -9.72 -10.81
CA ARG A 7 -1.85 -10.22 -12.17
C ARG A 7 -0.58 -9.63 -12.78
N ILE A 8 -0.03 -10.31 -13.78
CA ILE A 8 1.05 -9.79 -14.61
C ILE A 8 0.45 -8.78 -15.61
N LEU A 9 1.03 -7.59 -15.68
CA LEU A 9 0.71 -6.53 -16.62
C LEU A 9 1.51 -6.71 -17.91
N GLN A 10 1.10 -6.04 -19.00
CA GLN A 10 1.73 -6.16 -20.33
C GLN A 10 3.25 -5.90 -20.34
N ASN A 11 3.76 -5.16 -19.36
CA ASN A 11 5.17 -4.82 -19.20
C ASN A 11 5.94 -5.79 -18.26
N GLY A 12 5.35 -6.93 -17.90
CA GLY A 12 5.96 -7.90 -16.99
C GLY A 12 5.92 -7.51 -15.51
N LYS A 13 5.37 -6.34 -15.15
CA LYS A 13 5.18 -5.95 -13.74
C LYS A 13 3.96 -6.64 -13.15
N LEU A 14 3.94 -6.79 -11.84
CA LEU A 14 2.74 -7.21 -11.11
C LEU A 14 1.86 -6.01 -10.79
N GLY A 15 0.54 -6.18 -10.91
CA GLY A 15 -0.45 -5.16 -10.56
C GLY A 15 -1.65 -5.76 -9.83
N PHE A 16 -2.25 -4.96 -8.94
CA PHE A 16 -3.52 -5.29 -8.31
C PHE A 16 -4.66 -5.12 -9.32
N PHE A 17 -5.45 -6.18 -9.54
CA PHE A 17 -6.60 -6.15 -10.48
C PHE A 17 -7.94 -5.93 -9.77
N LYS A 18 -7.96 -5.97 -8.44
CA LYS A 18 -9.11 -5.60 -7.60
C LYS A 18 -8.65 -4.86 -6.35
N ASN A 19 -9.54 -4.05 -5.79
CA ASN A 19 -9.30 -3.42 -4.50
C ASN A 19 -9.09 -4.50 -3.43
N HIS A 20 -8.02 -4.35 -2.66
CA HIS A 20 -7.66 -5.29 -1.60
C HIS A 20 -7.39 -4.52 -0.31
N LEU A 21 -8.15 -4.85 0.74
CA LEU A 21 -7.95 -4.30 2.06
C LEU A 21 -6.92 -5.15 2.81
N PHE A 22 -5.76 -4.56 3.12
CA PHE A 22 -4.75 -5.20 3.94
C PHE A 22 -5.07 -5.08 5.42
N ALA A 23 -4.61 -6.04 6.21
CA ALA A 23 -4.77 -6.05 7.67
C ALA A 23 -4.09 -4.86 8.36
N SER A 24 -3.12 -4.19 7.71
CA SER A 24 -2.51 -2.96 8.22
C SER A 24 -1.80 -2.17 7.11
N PRO A 25 -1.49 -0.87 7.33
CA PRO A 25 -0.67 -0.09 6.42
C PRO A 25 0.72 -0.70 6.17
N SER A 26 1.30 -1.36 7.19
CA SER A 26 2.60 -2.04 7.06
C SER A 26 2.50 -3.31 6.21
N ALA A 27 1.41 -4.08 6.32
CA ALA A 27 1.19 -5.24 5.45
C ALA A 27 1.07 -4.84 3.98
N ALA A 28 0.35 -3.75 3.68
CA ALA A 28 0.27 -3.19 2.33
C ALA A 28 1.66 -2.78 1.80
N ALA A 29 2.45 -2.09 2.62
CA ALA A 29 3.77 -1.63 2.23
C ALA A 29 4.74 -2.80 1.98
N ALA A 30 4.75 -3.80 2.87
CA ALA A 30 5.63 -4.95 2.75
C ALA A 30 5.38 -5.76 1.46
N VAL A 31 4.11 -5.92 1.07
CA VAL A 31 3.76 -6.60 -0.20
C VAL A 31 4.27 -5.84 -1.43
N ILE A 32 4.30 -4.51 -1.37
CA ILE A 32 4.73 -3.68 -2.51
C ILE A 32 6.26 -3.60 -2.61
N VAL A 33 6.97 -3.48 -1.48
CA VAL A 33 8.44 -3.31 -1.49
C VAL A 33 9.22 -4.61 -1.36
N GLY A 34 8.57 -5.72 -0.97
CA GLY A 34 9.21 -7.03 -0.83
C GLY A 34 9.99 -7.26 0.46
N TYR A 35 9.88 -6.36 1.46
CA TYR A 35 10.52 -6.52 2.77
C TYR A 35 9.73 -5.82 3.87
N SER A 36 10.02 -6.18 5.13
CA SER A 36 9.35 -5.61 6.30
C SER A 36 9.61 -4.11 6.43
N ILE A 37 8.54 -3.31 6.47
CA ILE A 37 8.63 -1.85 6.54
C ILE A 37 7.48 -1.23 7.33
N ASN A 38 7.73 -0.08 7.97
CA ASN A 38 6.71 0.65 8.71
C ASN A 38 5.83 1.48 7.77
N GLY A 39 4.63 0.97 7.46
CA GLY A 39 3.71 1.62 6.53
C GLY A 39 3.29 3.04 6.95
N ARG A 40 3.12 3.29 8.25
CA ARG A 40 2.71 4.63 8.74
C ARG A 40 3.75 5.72 8.46
N ARG A 41 5.03 5.36 8.37
CA ARG A 41 6.13 6.29 8.02
C ARG A 41 6.42 6.32 6.52
N THR A 42 6.18 5.21 5.81
CA THR A 42 6.50 5.09 4.38
C THR A 42 5.44 5.70 3.47
N TRP A 43 4.16 5.48 3.76
CA TRP A 43 3.08 6.04 2.96
C TRP A 43 3.05 7.56 3.10
N LYS A 44 3.10 8.27 1.97
CA LYS A 44 3.08 9.72 1.92
C LYS A 44 2.00 10.23 0.97
N ASP A 45 1.41 11.37 1.31
CA ASP A 45 0.55 12.09 0.37
C ASP A 45 1.37 12.90 -0.65
N LYS A 46 0.67 13.60 -1.55
CA LYS A 46 1.28 14.48 -2.56
C LYS A 46 2.12 15.63 -1.98
N ASN A 47 1.96 15.97 -0.71
CA ASN A 47 2.71 17.01 -0.01
C ASN A 47 3.89 16.43 0.79
N GLY A 48 4.15 15.12 0.66
CA GLY A 48 5.23 14.43 1.37
C GLY A 48 4.92 14.09 2.83
N ARG A 49 3.71 14.39 3.32
CA ARG A 49 3.31 14.07 4.70
C ARG A 49 3.07 12.58 4.84
N THR A 50 3.65 11.98 5.86
CA THR A 50 3.48 10.57 6.21
C THR A 50 2.04 10.27 6.64
N LEU A 51 1.61 9.02 6.48
CA LEU A 51 0.31 8.55 6.96
C LEU A 51 0.13 8.83 8.45
N SER A 52 1.18 8.67 9.27
CA SER A 52 1.12 9.01 10.69
C SER A 52 0.83 10.48 10.96
N GLU A 53 1.39 11.41 10.18
CA GLU A 53 1.13 12.85 10.32
C GLU A 53 -0.31 13.17 9.93
N ILE A 54 -0.80 12.56 8.85
CA ILE A 54 -2.18 12.74 8.37
C ILE A 54 -3.20 12.23 9.40
N GLU A 55 -2.96 11.04 9.97
CA GLU A 55 -3.82 10.46 11.01
C GLU A 55 -3.88 11.36 12.25
N LYS A 56 -2.74 11.91 12.70
CA LYS A 56 -2.70 12.83 13.86
C LYS A 56 -3.51 14.11 13.64
N VAL A 57 -3.49 14.66 12.43
CA VAL A 57 -4.25 15.89 12.11
C VAL A 57 -5.77 15.63 12.09
N LYS A 58 -6.21 14.44 11.69
CA LYS A 58 -7.63 14.08 11.64
C LYS A 58 -8.26 13.78 13.00
N ILE A 59 -7.48 13.61 14.06
CA ILE A 59 -7.96 13.31 15.43
C ILE A 59 -8.17 14.61 16.24
N LYS A 60 -8.39 15.75 15.58
CA LYS A 60 -8.73 17.03 16.22
C LYS A 60 -10.17 17.42 15.96
#